data_AF-A0A9E0MJ97-F1
#
_entry.id   AF-A0A9E0MJ97-F1
#
_cell.length_a   1.000
_cell.length_b   1.000
_cell.length_c   1.000
_cell.angle_alpha   90.00
_cell.angle_beta   90.00
_cell.angle_gamma   90.00
#
_symmetry.space_group_name_H-M   'P 1'
#
loop_
_entity.id
_entity.type
_entity.pdbx_description
1 polymer ?
#
loop_
_entity_poly.entity_id
_entity_poly.type
_entity_poly.pdbx_seq_one_letter_code
_entity_poly.pdbx_strand_id
1 'polypeptide(L)'
;MARARHRRRQEGLRLVRPRRPLLPTRVDAKCRLAPSLAVAHHCLWRYHPSRAYAWELRLQDELRPDFLLSDPDAAALRAKEDLRRSRKSKDAQPDLPLDDEDDGSSERADLA
;
A
#
# COMPACT_ATOMS: atom_id res chain seq x y z
N MET A 1 20.05 60.65 -47.19
CA MET A 1 20.29 60.63 -45.73
C MET A 1 19.58 59.43 -45.10
N ALA A 2 20.31 58.34 -44.84
CA ALA A 2 19.75 57.07 -44.37
C ALA A 2 19.61 57.07 -42.84
N ARG A 3 18.39 56.85 -42.32
CA ARG A 3 18.13 56.73 -40.88
C ARG A 3 18.12 55.26 -40.47
N ALA A 4 19.23 54.82 -39.88
CA ALA A 4 19.32 53.56 -39.15
C ALA A 4 18.29 53.57 -38.00
N ARG A 5 17.37 52.60 -38.00
CA ARG A 5 16.48 52.36 -36.85
C ARG A 5 16.89 51.05 -36.20
N HIS A 6 17.46 51.20 -35.01
CA HIS A 6 17.88 50.16 -34.08
C HIS A 6 16.94 48.95 -34.06
N ARG A 7 17.52 47.77 -34.26
CA ARG A 7 16.93 46.49 -33.83
C ARG A 7 16.72 46.58 -32.31
N ARG A 8 15.48 46.75 -31.86
CA ARG A 8 15.15 46.55 -30.44
C ARG A 8 15.37 45.08 -30.12
N ARG A 9 16.41 44.77 -29.34
CA ARG A 9 16.52 43.51 -28.60
C ARG A 9 15.29 43.42 -27.70
N GLN A 10 14.40 42.45 -27.94
CA GLN A 10 13.45 42.02 -26.94
C GLN A 10 14.15 40.96 -26.08
N GLU A 11 14.69 41.39 -24.95
CA GLU A 11 15.17 40.50 -23.90
C GLU A 11 13.98 40.05 -23.04
N GLY A 12 13.77 38.73 -23.04
CA GLY A 12 13.47 37.92 -21.86
C GLY A 12 12.39 38.37 -20.89
N LEU A 13 11.20 37.80 -21.03
CA LEU A 13 10.38 37.38 -19.88
C LEU A 13 9.77 36.01 -20.22
N ARG A 14 10.50 34.93 -19.92
CA ARG A 14 9.88 33.60 -19.82
C ARG A 14 8.95 33.67 -18.60
N LEU A 15 7.66 33.85 -18.84
CA LEU A 15 6.63 33.72 -17.82
C LEU A 15 6.74 32.32 -17.21
N VAL A 16 7.42 32.20 -16.06
CA VAL A 16 7.36 30.99 -15.24
C VAL A 16 5.92 30.89 -14.78
N ARG A 17 5.14 29.99 -15.40
CA ARG A 17 3.74 29.82 -15.04
C ARG A 17 3.65 29.53 -13.54
N PRO A 18 2.87 30.30 -12.76
CA PRO A 18 2.74 30.04 -11.34
C PRO A 18 2.12 28.64 -11.17
N ARG A 19 2.75 27.80 -10.35
CA ARG A 19 2.16 26.52 -9.96
C ARG A 19 0.86 26.82 -9.21
N ARG A 20 -0.27 26.37 -9.75
CA ARG A 20 -1.57 26.56 -9.12
C ARG A 20 -1.54 25.93 -7.71
N PRO A 21 -2.02 26.64 -6.67
CA PRO A 21 -2.17 26.06 -5.34
C PRO A 21 -3.03 24.80 -5.45
N LEU A 22 -2.55 23.68 -4.91
CA LEU A 22 -3.39 22.49 -4.80
C LEU A 22 -4.47 22.77 -3.74
N LEU A 23 -5.72 22.77 -4.19
CA LEU A 23 -6.88 22.77 -3.30
C LEU A 23 -6.79 21.52 -2.39
N PRO A 24 -6.91 21.65 -1.06
CA PRO A 24 -6.72 20.53 -0.12
C PRO A 24 -7.64 19.34 -0.41
N THR A 25 -8.85 19.61 -0.91
CA THR A 25 -9.82 18.59 -1.34
C THR A 25 -9.34 17.74 -2.53
N ARG A 26 -8.54 18.31 -3.43
CA ARG A 26 -7.97 17.56 -4.56
C ARG A 26 -6.81 16.66 -4.14
N VAL A 27 -6.04 17.09 -3.14
CA VAL A 27 -4.97 16.25 -2.57
C VAL A 27 -5.60 15.05 -1.89
N ASP A 28 -6.64 15.28 -1.09
CA ASP A 28 -7.37 14.21 -0.39
C ASP A 28 -7.88 13.12 -1.34
N ALA A 29 -8.59 13.54 -2.39
CA ALA A 29 -9.11 12.62 -3.41
C ALA A 29 -8.00 11.83 -4.10
N LYS A 30 -6.84 12.45 -4.36
CA LYS A 30 -5.71 11.77 -4.99
C LYS A 30 -4.98 10.83 -4.04
N CYS A 31 -4.87 11.14 -2.75
CA CYS A 31 -4.27 10.25 -1.75
C CYS A 31 -5.07 8.94 -1.60
N ARG A 32 -6.39 8.99 -1.74
CA ARG A 32 -7.25 7.79 -1.80
C ARG A 32 -6.94 6.88 -2.99
N LEU A 33 -6.55 7.46 -4.13
CA LEU A 33 -6.29 6.69 -5.35
C LEU A 33 -4.84 6.22 -5.46
N ALA A 34 -3.89 7.11 -5.13
CA ALA A 34 -2.46 6.90 -5.34
C ALA A 34 -1.74 6.72 -3.99
N PRO A 35 -1.23 5.52 -3.67
CA PRO A 35 -0.56 5.27 -2.40
C PRO A 35 0.76 6.06 -2.27
N SER A 36 1.49 6.28 -3.37
CA SER A 36 2.72 7.08 -3.37
C SER A 36 2.48 8.53 -2.95
N LEU A 37 1.35 9.09 -3.36
CA LEU A 37 0.96 10.45 -2.94
C LEU A 37 0.56 10.47 -1.46
N ALA A 38 -0.14 9.44 -0.99
CA ALA A 38 -0.50 9.31 0.42
C ALA A 38 0.73 9.21 1.34
N VAL A 39 1.81 8.57 0.86
CA VAL A 39 3.10 8.50 1.57
C VAL A 39 3.73 9.87 1.69
N ALA A 40 3.81 10.62 0.59
CA ALA A 40 4.38 11.97 0.58
C ALA A 40 3.61 12.95 1.49
N HIS A 41 2.33 12.67 1.75
CA HIS A 41 1.46 13.46 2.61
C HIS A 41 1.21 12.84 4.00
N HIS A 42 1.94 11.78 4.39
CA HIS A 42 1.79 11.14 5.71
C HIS A 42 0.34 10.78 6.07
N CYS A 43 -0.43 10.30 5.09
CA CYS A 43 -1.82 9.84 5.26
C CYS A 43 -2.04 8.45 4.65
N LEU A 44 -0.97 7.66 4.52
CA LEU A 44 -1.03 6.32 3.94
C LEU A 44 -1.85 5.38 4.82
N TRP A 45 -1.70 5.45 6.15
CA TRP A 45 -2.43 4.56 7.05
C TRP A 45 -3.93 4.80 6.96
N ARG A 46 -4.34 6.07 6.91
CA ARG A 46 -5.75 6.48 6.80
C ARG A 46 -6.44 5.96 5.54
N TYR A 47 -5.75 5.97 4.40
CA TYR A 47 -6.36 5.60 3.11
C TYR A 47 -6.10 4.16 2.68
N HIS A 48 -4.92 3.62 2.99
CA HIS A 48 -4.48 2.31 2.53
C HIS A 48 -3.82 1.49 3.65
N PRO A 49 -4.56 1.14 4.72
CA PRO A 49 -3.97 0.49 5.91
C PRO A 49 -3.27 -0.84 5.57
N SER A 50 -3.86 -1.67 4.70
CA SER A 50 -3.22 -2.93 4.29
C SER A 50 -1.93 -2.74 3.50
N ARG A 51 -1.83 -1.67 2.68
CA ARG A 51 -0.58 -1.37 1.95
C ARG A 51 0.46 -0.76 2.89
N ALA A 52 0.04 0.13 3.79
CA ALA A 52 0.91 0.73 4.81
C ALA A 52 1.59 -0.36 5.63
N TYR A 53 0.80 -1.33 6.11
CA TYR A 53 1.31 -2.46 6.88
C TYR A 53 2.29 -3.33 6.07
N ALA A 54 1.95 -3.67 4.83
CA ALA A 54 2.83 -4.46 3.97
C ALA A 54 4.17 -3.74 3.67
N TRP A 55 4.13 -2.42 3.49
CA TRP A 55 5.32 -1.61 3.29
C TRP A 55 6.17 -1.53 4.54
N GLU A 56 5.55 -1.38 5.71
CA GLU A 56 6.25 -1.34 6.97
C GLU A 56 7.02 -2.65 7.22
N LEU A 57 6.37 -3.81 7.07
CA LEU A 57 7.05 -5.11 7.20
C LEU A 57 8.23 -5.24 6.23
N ARG A 58 8.04 -4.84 4.98
CA ARG A 58 9.11 -4.91 3.97
C ARG A 58 10.27 -3.97 4.31
N LEU A 59 9.99 -2.76 4.78
CA LEU A 59 11.02 -1.80 5.19
C LEU A 59 11.71 -2.22 6.50
N GLN A 60 11.04 -2.97 7.36
CA GLN A 60 11.66 -3.58 8.53
C GLN A 60 12.70 -4.63 8.13
N ASP A 61 12.38 -5.44 7.12
CA ASP A 61 13.27 -6.45 6.55
C ASP A 61 14.43 -5.82 5.77
N GLU A 62 14.16 -4.80 4.94
CA GLU A 62 15.18 -4.18 4.08
C GLU A 62 16.07 -3.14 4.80
N LEU A 63 15.53 -2.39 5.75
CA LEU A 63 16.22 -1.23 6.34
C LEU A 63 16.63 -1.47 7.79
N ARG A 64 15.67 -1.76 8.68
CA ARG A 64 15.91 -2.08 10.10
C ARG A 64 14.63 -2.57 10.77
N PRO A 65 14.66 -3.58 11.67
CA PRO A 65 13.47 -4.13 12.32
C PRO A 65 12.64 -3.10 13.12
N ASP A 66 13.26 -2.03 13.62
CA ASP A 66 12.56 -0.98 14.37
C ASP A 66 11.91 0.10 13.48
N PHE A 67 11.90 -0.10 12.16
CA PHE A 67 11.32 0.88 11.24
C PHE A 67 9.79 0.94 11.38
N LEU A 68 9.26 2.14 11.55
CA LEU A 68 7.83 2.41 11.63
C LEU A 68 7.46 3.59 10.74
N LEU A 69 6.38 3.45 9.97
CA LEU A 69 5.80 4.55 9.20
C LEU A 69 5.17 5.58 10.15
N SER A 70 5.68 6.80 10.09
CA SER A 70 5.17 7.94 10.87
C SER A 70 3.96 8.57 10.18
N ASP A 71 2.78 8.40 10.80
CA ASP A 71 1.48 8.93 10.40
C ASP A 71 0.66 9.12 11.68
N PRO A 72 -0.14 10.20 11.83
CA PRO A 72 -0.92 10.49 13.04
C PRO A 72 -1.81 9.32 13.48
N ASP A 73 -2.39 8.58 12.54
CA ASP A 73 -3.31 7.49 12.83
C ASP A 73 -2.63 6.11 12.81
N ALA A 74 -1.31 6.04 12.61
CA ALA A 74 -0.57 4.80 12.38
C ALA A 74 -0.77 3.77 13.50
N ALA A 75 -0.59 4.16 14.76
CA ALA A 75 -0.61 3.22 15.88
C ALA A 75 -1.96 2.50 16.02
N ALA A 76 -3.06 3.26 15.94
CA ALA A 76 -4.41 2.71 16.05
C ALA A 76 -4.80 1.85 14.84
N LEU A 77 -4.38 2.24 13.63
CA LEU A 77 -4.71 1.50 12.40
C LEU A 77 -3.85 0.25 12.24
N ARG A 78 -2.59 0.27 12.70
CA ARG A 78 -1.70 -0.88 12.77
C ARG A 78 -2.28 -1.98 13.65
N ALA A 79 -2.63 -1.65 14.90
CA ALA A 79 -3.23 -2.60 15.83
C ALA A 79 -4.53 -3.24 15.28
N LYS A 80 -5.32 -2.48 14.51
CA LYS A 80 -6.52 -2.99 13.83
C LYS A 80 -6.16 -3.98 12.71
N GLU A 81 -5.16 -3.68 11.90
CA GLU A 81 -4.73 -4.57 10.81
C GLU A 81 -4.06 -5.85 11.36
N ASP A 82 -3.30 -5.74 12.45
CA ASP A 82 -2.76 -6.88 13.21
C ASP A 82 -3.88 -7.83 13.66
N LEU A 83 -4.92 -7.28 14.29
CA LEU A 83 -6.07 -8.04 14.74
C LEU A 83 -6.81 -8.70 13.57
N ARG A 84 -6.99 -7.97 12.46
CA ARG A 84 -7.63 -8.49 11.24
C ARG A 84 -6.84 -9.67 10.66
N ARG A 85 -5.50 -9.57 10.60
CA ARG A 85 -4.64 -10.65 10.11
C ARG A 85 -4.64 -11.86 11.05
N SER A 86 -4.56 -11.63 12.36
CA SER A 86 -4.64 -12.72 13.35
C SER A 86 -5.94 -13.52 13.23
N ARG A 87 -7.07 -12.84 12.95
CA ARG A 87 -8.35 -13.51 12.64
C ARG A 87 -8.26 -14.32 11.35
N LYS A 88 -7.78 -13.69 10.26
CA LYS A 88 -7.64 -14.34 8.95
C LYS A 88 -6.78 -15.62 9.00
N SER A 89 -5.75 -15.66 9.85
CA SER A 89 -4.90 -16.84 10.02
C SER A 89 -5.56 -17.97 10.82
N LYS A 90 -6.52 -17.68 11.70
CA LYS A 90 -7.26 -18.70 12.47
C LYS A 90 -8.33 -19.41 11.62
N ASP A 91 -8.85 -18.73 10.60
CA ASP A 91 -9.86 -19.30 9.70
C ASP A 91 -9.23 -20.17 8.58
N ALA A 92 -7.90 -20.26 8.50
CA ALA A 92 -7.22 -21.25 7.67
C ALA A 92 -7.18 -22.58 8.43
N GLN A 93 -8.24 -23.38 8.31
CA GLN A 93 -8.26 -24.76 8.78
C GLN A 93 -7.04 -25.51 8.25
N PRO A 94 -6.26 -26.21 9.09
CA PRO A 94 -5.39 -27.26 8.58
C PRO A 94 -6.30 -28.30 7.92
N ASP A 95 -6.01 -28.65 6.67
CA ASP A 95 -6.52 -29.87 6.05
C ASP A 95 -6.27 -31.00 7.04
N LEU A 96 -7.36 -31.44 7.69
CA LEU A 96 -7.34 -32.65 8.49
C LEU A 96 -6.82 -33.75 7.58
N PRO A 97 -5.77 -34.50 7.98
CA PRO A 97 -5.45 -35.73 7.30
C PRO A 97 -6.74 -36.54 7.24
N LEU A 98 -7.15 -36.95 6.03
CA LEU A 98 -8.09 -38.05 5.87
C LEU A 98 -7.41 -39.21 6.58
N ASP A 99 -7.90 -39.57 7.76
CA ASP A 99 -7.54 -40.82 8.40
C ASP A 99 -7.87 -41.91 7.37
N ASP A 100 -6.82 -42.50 6.77
CA ASP A 100 -6.90 -43.74 6.04
C ASP A 100 -7.34 -44.80 7.06
N GLU A 101 -8.64 -44.94 7.26
CA GLU A 101 -9.22 -46.06 7.98
C GLU A 101 -8.89 -47.32 7.17
N ASP A 102 -7.79 -47.96 7.58
CA ASP A 102 -7.45 -49.35 7.33
C ASP A 102 -8.55 -50.22 7.94
N ASP A 103 -9.62 -50.50 7.18
CA ASP A 103 -10.54 -51.60 7.49
C ASP A 103 -10.01 -52.88 6.83
N GLY A 104 -9.13 -53.53 7.58
CA GLY A 104 -8.75 -54.91 7.31
C GLY A 104 -9.89 -55.88 7.67
N SER A 105 -10.10 -56.83 6.76
CA SER A 105 -10.72 -58.16 6.98
C SER A 105 -12.25 -58.26 6.96
N SER A 106 -12.78 -58.86 5.88
CA SER A 106 -13.17 -60.29 5.85
C SER A 106 -14.13 -60.57 4.69
N GLU A 107 -13.77 -61.50 3.79
CA GLU A 107 -14.73 -62.47 3.25
C GLU A 107 -13.95 -63.61 2.55
N ARG A 108 -13.51 -64.59 3.34
CA ARG A 108 -13.18 -65.94 2.84
C ARG A 108 -14.16 -66.90 3.50
N ALA A 109 -15.25 -67.21 2.82
CA ALA A 109 -15.93 -68.51 2.87
C ALA A 109 -17.05 -68.53 1.84
N ASP A 110 -16.78 -69.13 0.68
CA ASP A 110 -17.85 -69.80 -0.08
C ASP A 110 -17.38 -71.22 -0.36
N LEU A 111 -17.92 -72.14 0.44
CA LEU A 111 -18.00 -73.57 0.19
C LEU A 111 -19.31 -73.80 -0.58
N ALA A 112 -19.23 -74.24 -1.83
CA ALA A 112 -20.20 -75.14 -2.48
C ALA A 112 -19.64 -75.63 -3.83
#